data_AF-A0A0Q8BF28-F1
#
_entry.id   AF-A0A0Q8BF28-F1
#
_cell.length_a   1.000
_cell.length_b   1.000
_cell.length_c   1.000
_cell.angle_alpha   90.00
_cell.angle_beta   90.00
_cell.angle_gamma   90.00
#
_symmetry.space_group_name_H-M   'P 1'
#
loop_
_entity.id
_entity.type
_entity.pdbx_description
1 polymer ?
#
loop_
_entity_poly.entity_id
_entity_poly.type
_entity_poly.pdbx_seq_one_letter_code
_entity_poly.pdbx_strand_id
1 'polypeptide(L)' 'MTEIERFRETVEKFIASKGMTPTQFGREYAADPLFVFQLRDGREPRTPTRQRILEAIAAPKPEKEQAA' A
#
# COMPACT_ATOMS: atom_id res chain seq x y z
N MET A 1 -6.61 9.93 15.41
CA MET A 1 -6.14 9.30 14.15
C MET A 1 -5.44 10.35 13.32
N THR A 2 -4.13 10.19 13.19
CA THR A 2 -3.29 10.95 12.27
C THR A 2 -3.59 10.53 10.82
N GLU A 3 -3.19 11.36 9.87
CA GLU A 3 -3.28 11.04 8.44
C GLU A 3 -2.50 9.75 8.10
N ILE A 4 -1.38 9.52 8.79
CA ILE A 4 -0.54 8.33 8.64
C ILE A 4 -1.26 7.06 9.08
N GLU A 5 -1.95 7.10 10.22
CA GLU A 5 -2.71 5.95 10.71
C GLU A 5 -3.80 5.54 9.70
N ARG A 6 -4.54 6.52 9.15
CA ARG A 6 -5.54 6.25 8.11
C ARG A 6 -4.92 5.69 6.83
N PHE A 7 -3.77 6.22 6.42
CA PHE A 7 -3.03 5.72 5.26
C PHE A 7 -2.59 4.26 5.49
N ARG A 8 -2.00 3.96 6.65
CA ARG A 8 -1.59 2.61 7.03
C ARG A 8 -2.77 1.64 6.99
N GLU A 9 -3.89 1.96 7.63
CA GLU A 9 -5.07 1.09 7.62
C GLU A 9 -5.60 0.83 6.21
N THR A 10 -5.60 1.85 5.34
CA THR A 10 -6.03 1.71 3.95
C THR A 10 -5.12 0.72 3.21
N VAL A 11 -3.80 0.83 3.40
CA VAL A 11 -2.81 -0.10 2.85
C VAL A 11 -3.01 -1.51 3.40
N GLU A 12 -3.19 -1.69 4.70
CA GLU A 12 -3.38 -3.02 5.31
C GLU A 12 -4.67 -3.69 4.81
N LYS A 13 -5.77 -2.94 4.69
CA LYS A 13 -7.04 -3.42 4.12
C LYS A 13 -6.89 -3.83 2.65
N PHE A 14 -6.16 -3.06 1.86
CA PHE A 14 -5.90 -3.39 0.47
C PHE A 14 -5.07 -4.68 0.33
N ILE A 15 -4.00 -4.80 1.11
CA ILE A 15 -3.15 -5.99 1.16
C ILE A 15 -3.98 -7.22 1.53
N ALA A 16 -4.81 -7.12 2.58
CA ALA A 16 -5.70 -8.19 3.02
C ALA A 16 -6.76 -8.55 1.96
N SER A 17 -7.39 -7.55 1.33
CA SER A 17 -8.40 -7.76 0.30
C SER A 17 -7.84 -8.41 -0.97
N LYS A 18 -6.57 -8.13 -1.30
CA LYS A 18 -5.88 -8.72 -2.46
C LYS A 18 -5.17 -10.05 -2.15
N GLY A 19 -5.07 -10.43 -0.87
CA GLY A 19 -4.31 -11.60 -0.43
C GLY A 19 -2.80 -11.49 -0.69
N MET A 20 -2.26 -10.28 -0.87
CA MET A 20 -0.84 -10.08 -1.15
C MET A 20 -0.04 -9.90 0.15
N THR A 21 1.28 -10.07 0.07
CA THR A 21 2.17 -9.83 1.21
C THR A 21 2.59 -8.35 1.32
N PRO A 22 2.94 -7.85 2.52
CA PRO A 22 3.46 -6.49 2.70
C PRO A 22 4.69 -6.19 1.83
N THR A 23 5.54 -7.20 1.65
CA THR A 23 6.75 -7.13 0.83
C THR A 23 6.42 -7.01 -0.66
N GLN A 24 5.41 -7.74 -1.16
CA GLN A 24 4.94 -7.62 -2.54
C GLN A 24 4.36 -6.23 -2.80
N PHE A 25 3.50 -5.74 -1.91
CA PHE A 25 2.96 -4.38 -2.00
C PHE A 25 4.07 -3.33 -2.07
N GLY A 26 5.05 -3.42 -1.17
CA GLY A 26 6.19 -2.52 -1.16
C GLY A 26 6.96 -2.50 -2.48
N ARG A 27 7.20 -3.67 -3.09
CA ARG A 27 7.87 -3.78 -4.39
C ARG A 27 7.04 -3.21 -5.54
N GLU A 28 5.75 -3.53 -5.60
CA GLU A 28 4.88 -3.11 -6.71
C GLU A 28 4.50 -1.62 -6.68
N TYR A 29 4.27 -1.06 -5.49
CA TYR A 29 3.69 0.28 -5.34
C TYR A 29 4.69 1.32 -4.85
N ALA A 30 5.62 0.93 -3.96
CA ALA A 30 6.57 1.84 -3.33
C ALA A 30 8.01 1.67 -3.84
N ALA A 31 8.27 0.70 -4.73
CA ALA A 31 9.61 0.25 -5.12
C ALA A 31 10.54 -0.07 -3.93
N ASP A 32 9.95 -0.39 -2.77
CA ASP A 32 10.65 -0.64 -1.51
C ASP A 32 9.96 -1.80 -0.75
N PRO A 33 10.58 -3.01 -0.69
CA PRO A 33 9.99 -4.15 0.00
C PRO A 33 9.77 -3.92 1.50
N LEU A 34 10.50 -2.98 2.11
CA LEU A 34 10.39 -2.65 3.53
C LEU A 34 9.38 -1.53 3.79
N PHE A 35 8.67 -1.05 2.77
CA PHE A 35 7.80 0.11 2.87
C PHE A 35 6.73 -0.04 3.95
N VAL A 36 5.99 -1.16 3.91
CA VAL A 36 4.89 -1.42 4.86
C VAL A 36 5.42 -1.67 6.27
N PHE A 37 6.58 -2.30 6.40
CA PHE A 37 7.22 -2.52 7.71
C PHE A 37 7.63 -1.20 8.34
N GLN A 38 8.27 -0.33 7.57
CA GLN A 38 8.63 1.00 8.03
C GLN A 38 7.39 1.86 8.32
N LEU A 39 6.32 1.72 7.53
CA LEU A 39 5.05 2.41 7.80
C LEU A 39 4.41 1.94 9.12
N ARG A 40 4.55 0.65 9.47
CA ARG A 40 4.12 0.09 10.76
C ARG A 40 5.00 0.58 11.92
N ASP A 41 6.28 0.81 11.66
CA ASP A 41 7.26 1.36 12.63
C ASP A 41 7.06 2.87 12.89
N GLY A 42 6.20 3.53 12.10
CA GLY A 42 5.92 4.96 12.22
C GLY A 42 6.69 5.85 11.26
N ARG A 43 7.37 5.28 10.26
CA ARG A 43 8.00 6.07 9.18
C ARG A 43 6.94 6.84 8.43
N GLU A 44 7.21 8.12 8.23
CA GLU A 44 6.37 9.01 7.44
C GLU A 44 6.91 9.12 6.00
N PRO A 45 6.34 8.38 5.03
CA PRO A 45 6.70 8.58 3.63
C PRO A 45 6.39 10.02 3.20
N ARG A 46 7.22 10.54 2.31
CA ARG A 46 7.04 11.89 1.74
C ARG A 46 5.67 12.00 1.06
N THR A 47 5.06 13.18 1.14
CA THR A 47 3.75 13.50 0.53
C THR A 47 3.58 12.97 -0.90
N PRO A 48 4.52 13.16 -1.86
CA PRO A 48 4.37 12.63 -3.21
C PRO A 48 4.30 11.10 -3.28
N THR A 49 5.04 10.40 -2.41
CA THR A 49 4.99 8.93 -2.34
C THR A 49 3.64 8.46 -1.80
N ARG A 50 3.12 9.13 -0.77
CA ARG A 50 1.77 8.85 -0.23
C ARG A 50 0.70 9.02 -1.29
N GLN A 51 0.69 10.16 -1.99
CA GLN A 51 -0.30 10.45 -3.03
C GLN A 51 -0.26 9.41 -4.15
N ARG A 52 0.92 9.10 -4.69
CA ARG A 52 1.08 8.09 -5.74
C ARG A 52 0.53 6.72 -5.31
N ILE A 53 0.79 6.30 -4.08
CA ILE A 53 0.29 5.02 -3.55
C ILE A 53 -1.22 5.08 -3.35
N LEU A 54 -1.75 6.15 -2.77
CA LEU A 54 -3.19 6.37 -2.60
C LEU A 54 -3.92 6.34 -3.95
N GLU A 55 -3.39 7.01 -4.97
CA GLU A 55 -3.94 6.99 -6.33
C GLU A 55 -3.88 5.58 -6.93
N ALA A 56 -2.78 4.85 -6.71
CA ALA A 56 -2.61 3.50 -7.25
C ALA A 56 -3.51 2.43 -6.59
N ILE A 57 -3.89 2.60 -5.31
CA ILE A 57 -4.82 1.71 -4.61
C ILE A 57 -6.28 2.15 -4.78
N ALA A 58 -6.54 3.46 -4.96
CA ALA A 58 -7.87 4.01 -5.18
C ALA A 58 -8.33 3.83 -6.62
N ALA A 59 -7.41 3.83 -7.59
CA ALA A 59 -7.70 3.40 -8.94
C ALA A 59 -8.01 1.90 -8.92
N PRO A 60 -9.26 1.47 -9.18
CA PRO A 60 -9.52 0.06 -9.42
C PRO A 60 -8.75 -0.29 -10.69
N LYS A 61 -7.56 -0.89 -10.57
CA LYS A 61 -7.00 -1.63 -11.70
C LYS A 61 -8.08 -2.65 -12.07
N PRO A 62 -8.63 -2.62 -13.30
CA PRO A 62 -9.58 -3.64 -13.71
C PRO A 62 -8.89 -4.97 -13.46
N GLU A 63 -9.56 -5.76 -12.63
CA GLU A 63 -9.35 -7.17 -12.36
C GLU A 63 -8.50 -7.86 -13.42
N LYS A 64 -7.17 -7.85 -13.23
CA LYS A 64 -6.36 -8.88 -13.87
C LYS A 64 -6.59 -10.14 -13.05
N GLU A 65 -7.58 -10.89 -13.49
CA GLU A 65 -7.44 -12.32 -13.75
C GLU A 65 -6.68 -13.06 -12.63
N GLN A 66 -7.36 -13.33 -11.52
CA GLN A 66 -7.08 -14.54 -10.75
C GLN A 66 -8.01 -15.63 -11.28
N ALA A 67 -7.68 -16.11 -12.48
CA ALA A 67 -8.15 -17.35 -13.04
C ALA A 67 -6.93 -18.08 -13.60
N ALA A 68 -6.42 -19.06 -12.85
CA ALA A 68 -5.79 -20.30 -13.32
C ALA A 68 -5.33 -21.10 -12.11
#